data_AF-H3ZQD4-F1
#
_entry.id   AF-H3ZQD4-F1
#
_cell.length_a   1.000
_cell.length_b   1.000
_cell.length_c   1.000
_cell.angle_alpha   90.00
_cell.angle_beta   90.00
_cell.angle_gamma   90.00
#
_symmetry.space_group_name_H-M   'P 1'
#
loop_
_entity.id
_entity.type
_entity.pdbx_description
1 polymer ?
#
loop_
_entity_poly.entity_id
_entity_poly.type
_entity_poly.pdbx_seq_one_letter_code
_entity_poly.pdbx_strand_id
1 'polypeptide(L)'
;MKKELSQFALSGATILTMSNLGTIKEGVVLIKNGKIEKIGGKNTKIPKEYEIIDVKEKVITPGFIDAHAHIGLFEEGLRWEGNDGNEMTDPITPHLRVIDGIKLMTRPLKWQENLE
;
A
#
# COMPACT_ATOMS: atom_id res chain seq x y z
N MET A 1 3.04 -15.63 -15.09
CA MET A 1 1.63 -15.39 -15.51
C MET A 1 1.41 -13.89 -15.61
N LYS A 2 0.99 -13.37 -16.78
CA LYS A 2 0.54 -11.97 -16.87
C LYS A 2 -0.75 -11.89 -16.05
N LYS A 3 -0.73 -11.13 -14.94
CA LYS A 3 -1.94 -10.84 -14.17
C LYS A 3 -2.92 -10.18 -15.15
N GLU A 4 -4.08 -10.80 -15.39
CA GLU A 4 -5.12 -10.14 -16.17
C GLU A 4 -5.36 -8.76 -15.56
N LEU A 5 -5.34 -7.76 -16.43
CA LEU A 5 -5.47 -6.38 -16.03
C LEU A 5 -6.93 -6.15 -15.66
N SER A 6 -7.22 -6.11 -14.35
CA SER A 6 -8.55 -6.03 -13.77
C SER A 6 -9.30 -4.76 -14.21
N GLN A 7 -10.60 -4.91 -14.49
CA GLN A 7 -11.52 -3.82 -14.84
C GLN A 7 -12.73 -3.84 -13.89
N PHE A 8 -12.81 -2.88 -12.98
CA PHE A 8 -13.80 -2.85 -11.91
C PHE A 8 -14.09 -1.43 -11.41
N ALA A 9 -15.25 -1.26 -10.79
CA ALA A 9 -15.74 -0.01 -10.24
C ALA A 9 -15.93 -0.14 -8.73
N LEU A 10 -15.35 0.76 -7.96
CA LEU A 10 -15.63 0.93 -6.53
C LEU A 10 -16.78 1.92 -6.39
N SER A 11 -17.89 1.53 -5.77
CA SER A 11 -19.10 2.35 -5.71
C SER A 11 -19.59 2.57 -4.28
N GLY A 12 -19.97 3.82 -3.96
CA GLY A 12 -20.64 4.19 -2.71
C GLY A 12 -19.74 4.67 -1.58
N ALA A 13 -18.42 4.74 -1.79
CA ALA A 13 -17.47 5.17 -0.76
C ALA A 13 -17.46 6.69 -0.52
N THR A 14 -16.91 7.11 0.62
CA THR A 14 -16.39 8.47 0.78
C THR A 14 -14.98 8.54 0.21
N ILE A 15 -14.75 9.34 -0.83
CA ILE A 15 -13.45 9.45 -1.51
C ILE A 15 -12.77 10.73 -1.04
N LEU A 16 -11.61 10.58 -0.39
CA LEU A 16 -10.74 11.69 -0.01
C LEU A 16 -9.70 11.88 -1.11
N THR A 17 -9.93 12.79 -2.07
CA THR A 17 -9.07 12.87 -3.26
C THR A 17 -7.70 13.48 -3.01
N MET A 18 -7.52 14.22 -1.91
CA MET A 18 -6.32 15.03 -1.62
C MET A 18 -5.97 16.03 -2.74
N SER A 19 -6.97 16.42 -3.53
CA SER A 19 -6.86 17.36 -4.64
C SER A 19 -7.89 18.49 -4.49
N ASN A 20 -7.89 19.42 -5.44
CA ASN A 20 -8.91 20.49 -5.52
C ASN A 20 -10.35 19.96 -5.71
N LEU A 21 -10.52 18.67 -6.05
CA LEU A 21 -11.84 18.02 -6.07
C LEU A 21 -12.44 17.82 -4.67
N GLY A 22 -11.62 17.93 -3.62
CA GLY A 22 -12.05 17.77 -2.24
C GLY A 22 -12.53 16.35 -1.91
N THR A 23 -13.51 16.26 -1.02
CA THR A 23 -14.12 15.00 -0.58
C THR A 23 -15.40 14.73 -1.38
N ILE A 24 -15.50 13.53 -1.95
CA ILE A 24 -16.67 13.09 -2.71
C ILE A 24 -17.44 12.07 -1.87
N LYS A 25 -18.69 12.37 -1.53
CA LYS A 25 -19.60 11.43 -0.84
C LYS A 25 -20.34 10.55 -1.83
N GLU A 26 -20.64 9.31 -1.44
CA GLU A 26 -21.28 8.30 -2.30
C GLU A 26 -20.58 8.20 -3.67
N GLY A 27 -19.25 8.27 -3.66
CA GLY A 27 -18.43 8.38 -4.85
C GLY A 27 -18.25 7.07 -5.60
N VAL A 28 -17.81 7.18 -6.84
CA VAL A 28 -17.50 6.08 -7.75
C VAL A 28 -16.09 6.27 -8.29
N VAL A 29 -15.29 5.20 -8.27
CA VAL A 29 -13.97 5.12 -8.92
C VAL A 29 -14.02 4.02 -9.97
N LEU A 30 -13.73 4.36 -11.23
CA LEU A 30 -13.57 3.41 -12.32
C LEU A 30 -12.09 3.07 -12.49
N ILE A 31 -11.75 1.78 -12.41
CA ILE A 31 -10.39 1.28 -12.59
C ILE A 31 -10.36 0.39 -13.84
N LYS A 32 -9.44 0.69 -14.74
CA LYS A 32 -9.17 -0.11 -15.93
C LYS A 32 -7.68 -0.24 -16.14
N ASN A 33 -7.22 -1.47 -16.32
CA ASN A 33 -5.83 -1.76 -16.58
C ASN A 33 -4.86 -1.18 -15.53
N GLY A 34 -5.24 -1.28 -14.25
CA GLY A 34 -4.45 -0.77 -13.13
C GLY A 34 -4.38 0.76 -13.04
N LYS A 35 -5.15 1.48 -13.85
CA LYS A 35 -5.23 2.95 -13.83
C LYS A 35 -6.63 3.40 -13.44
N ILE A 36 -6.70 4.54 -12.76
CA ILE A 36 -7.97 5.24 -12.53
C ILE A 36 -8.41 5.84 -13.87
N GLU A 37 -9.51 5.32 -14.42
CA GLU A 37 -10.13 5.86 -15.64
C GLU A 37 -10.97 7.09 -15.32
N LYS A 38 -11.71 7.05 -14.20
CA LYS A 38 -12.59 8.15 -13.79
C LYS A 38 -12.88 8.12 -12.29
N ILE A 39 -13.08 9.30 -11.71
CA ILE A 39 -13.63 9.50 -10.37
C ILE A 39 -14.85 10.44 -10.50
N GLY A 40 -15.90 10.19 -9.73
CA GLY A 40 -17.03 11.10 -9.63
C GLY A 40 -17.98 10.77 -8.48
N GLY A 41 -19.08 11.51 -8.37
CA GLY A 41 -20.12 11.28 -7.35
C GLY A 41 -21.10 10.16 -7.73
N LYS A 42 -22.15 10.01 -6.92
CA LYS A 42 -23.21 8.97 -7.04
C LYS A 42 -23.79 8.76 -8.44
N ASN A 43 -23.91 9.82 -9.23
CA ASN A 43 -24.50 9.78 -10.57
C ASN A 43 -23.50 9.41 -11.67
N THR A 44 -22.28 9.01 -11.31
CA THR A 44 -21.27 8.56 -12.27
C THR A 44 -21.74 7.27 -12.93
N LYS A 45 -21.88 7.30 -14.26
CA LYS A 45 -22.26 6.13 -15.04
C LYS A 45 -21.15 5.09 -15.00
N ILE A 46 -21.49 3.87 -14.58
CA ILE A 46 -20.62 2.70 -14.60
C ILE A 46 -20.94 1.91 -15.88
N PRO A 47 -19.98 1.73 -16.81
CA PRO A 47 -20.19 0.90 -17.99
C PRO A 47 -20.49 -0.56 -17.63
N LYS A 48 -21.21 -1.30 -18.49
CA LYS A 48 -21.70 -2.66 -18.18
C LYS A 48 -20.58 -3.69 -18.04
N GLU A 49 -19.44 -3.42 -18.67
CA GLU A 49 -18.25 -4.25 -18.67
C GLU A 49 -17.41 -4.12 -17.38
N TYR A 50 -17.82 -3.28 -16.43
CA TYR A 50 -17.15 -3.13 -15.14
C TYR A 50 -17.79 -4.05 -14.09
N GLU A 51 -16.97 -4.84 -13.42
CA GLU A 51 -17.37 -5.48 -12.17
C GLU A 51 -17.63 -4.41 -11.10
N ILE A 52 -18.78 -4.46 -10.42
CA ILE A 52 -19.14 -3.48 -9.40
C ILE A 52 -18.82 -4.04 -8.02
N ILE A 53 -17.96 -3.34 -7.29
CA ILE A 53 -17.63 -3.60 -5.90
C ILE A 53 -18.30 -2.53 -5.05
N ASP A 54 -19.30 -2.94 -4.26
CA ASP A 54 -19.97 -2.04 -3.31
C ASP A 54 -19.08 -1.82 -2.09
N VAL A 55 -18.71 -0.56 -1.86
CA VAL A 55 -17.85 -0.10 -0.78
C VAL A 55 -18.53 1.03 0.01
N LYS A 56 -19.86 0.99 0.13
CA LYS A 56 -20.62 1.88 1.01
C LYS A 56 -20.05 1.89 2.43
N GLU A 57 -20.14 3.05 3.05
CA GLU A 57 -19.64 3.33 4.41
C GLU A 57 -18.12 3.14 4.58
N LYS A 58 -17.39 2.84 3.50
CA LYS A 58 -15.93 2.80 3.49
C LYS A 58 -15.36 4.13 3.00
N VAL A 59 -14.06 4.30 3.24
CA VAL A 59 -13.28 5.47 2.81
C VAL A 59 -12.24 5.02 1.81
N ILE A 60 -12.16 5.73 0.67
CA ILE A 60 -11.08 5.57 -0.32
C ILE A 60 -10.15 6.76 -0.19
N THR A 61 -8.85 6.47 -0.15
CA THR A 61 -7.76 7.46 -0.14
C THR A 61 -6.74 7.09 -1.23
N PRO A 62 -5.89 8.02 -1.69
CA PRO A 62 -4.65 7.65 -2.35
C PRO A 62 -3.86 6.68 -1.47
N GLY A 63 -3.20 5.70 -2.08
CA GLY A 63 -2.30 4.82 -1.36
C GLY A 63 -1.23 5.62 -0.63
N PHE A 64 -0.90 5.21 0.60
CA PHE A 64 0.13 5.88 1.37
C PHE A 64 1.51 5.68 0.74
N ILE A 65 2.35 6.71 0.87
CA ILE A 65 3.75 6.69 0.43
C ILE A 65 4.60 6.78 1.68
N ASP A 66 5.47 5.80 1.86
CA ASP A 66 6.53 5.85 2.86
C ASP A 66 7.82 6.34 2.19
N ALA A 67 8.28 7.54 2.58
CA ALA A 67 9.49 8.15 2.03
C ALA A 67 10.77 7.65 2.73
N HIS A 68 10.65 6.94 3.85
CA HIS A 68 11.76 6.45 4.64
C HIS A 68 11.39 5.10 5.26
N ALA A 69 11.63 4.03 4.51
CA ALA A 69 11.41 2.67 4.97
C ALA A 69 12.74 1.90 5.05
N HIS A 70 12.83 1.00 6.01
CA HIS A 70 13.88 0.00 6.07
C HIS A 70 13.25 -1.38 5.88
N ILE A 71 13.84 -2.20 5.00
CA ILE A 71 13.37 -3.57 4.76
C ILE A 71 14.44 -4.53 5.29
N GLY A 72 14.08 -5.35 6.28
CA GLY A 72 14.91 -6.44 6.78
C GLY A 72 16.07 -6.05 7.72
N LEU A 73 16.27 -4.75 8.00
CA LEU A 73 17.28 -4.25 8.96
C LEU A 73 16.69 -3.88 10.33
N PHE A 74 15.37 -3.77 10.40
CA PHE A 74 14.63 -3.53 11.63
C PHE A 74 13.60 -4.64 11.78
N GLU A 75 13.77 -5.49 12.79
CA GLU A 75 12.81 -6.55 13.09
C GLU A 75 11.67 -6.01 13.97
N GLU A 76 10.42 -6.19 13.53
CA GLU A 76 9.24 -5.81 14.31
C GLU A 76 9.09 -6.75 15.53
N GLY A 77 9.11 -6.20 16.74
CA GLY A 77 8.87 -6.94 17.98
C GLY A 77 10.13 -7.49 18.69
N LEU A 78 11.32 -7.32 18.13
CA LEU A 78 12.58 -7.52 18.86
C LEU A 78 13.05 -6.22 19.52
N ARG A 79 13.86 -6.33 20.58
CA ARG A 79 14.46 -5.18 21.25
C ARG A 79 15.68 -4.71 20.44
N TRP A 80 16.69 -4.16 21.10
CA TRP A 80 17.86 -3.57 20.45
C TRP A 80 18.62 -4.53 19.52
N GLU A 81 18.49 -5.86 19.73
CA GLU A 81 19.15 -6.92 18.96
C GLU A 81 18.67 -7.07 17.50
N GLY A 82 17.57 -6.40 17.15
CA GLY A 82 17.01 -6.37 15.79
C GLY A 82 17.06 -4.99 15.14
N ASN A 83 17.83 -4.05 15.70
CA ASN A 83 17.95 -2.66 15.23
C ASN A 83 19.32 -2.47 14.56
N ASP A 84 19.52 -3.14 13.43
CA ASP A 84 20.79 -3.16 12.69
C ASP A 84 20.85 -2.02 11.65
N GLY A 85 19.98 -1.02 11.77
CA GLY A 85 19.84 0.06 10.78
C GLY A 85 20.88 1.16 10.88
N ASN A 86 21.44 1.41 12.07
CA ASN A 86 22.39 2.49 12.32
C ASN A 86 23.59 1.98 13.11
N GLU A 87 24.80 2.35 12.68
CA GLU A 87 25.98 2.35 13.53
C GLU A 87 26.05 3.68 14.29
N MET A 88 26.18 3.63 15.60
CA MET A 88 26.14 4.85 16.45
C MET A 88 27.39 5.04 17.31
N THR A 89 28.38 4.14 17.24
CA THR A 89 29.51 4.16 18.18
C THR A 89 30.66 5.09 17.76
N ASP A 90 30.97 5.20 16.47
CA ASP A 90 32.08 6.02 15.96
C ASP A 90 31.73 6.67 14.60
N PRO A 91 32.16 7.91 14.31
CA PRO A 91 31.98 8.54 13.00
C PRO A 91 32.67 7.79 11.84
N ILE A 92 33.66 6.94 12.08
CA ILE A 92 34.41 6.22 11.05
C ILE A 92 34.52 4.73 11.40
N THR A 93 33.67 3.92 10.77
CA THR A 93 33.59 2.46 10.99
C THR A 93 33.78 1.66 9.69
N PRO A 94 34.97 1.70 9.05
CA PRO A 94 35.22 1.04 7.76
C PRO A 94 35.21 -0.50 7.84
N HIS A 95 35.21 -1.05 9.05
CA HIS A 95 35.14 -2.48 9.30
C HIS A 95 33.70 -3.03 9.26
N LEU A 96 32.68 -2.15 9.22
CA LEU A 96 31.29 -2.59 9.13
C LEU A 96 30.98 -3.22 7.79
N ARG A 97 30.14 -4.25 7.85
CA ARG A 97 29.68 -4.98 6.68
C ARG A 97 28.16 -5.01 6.68
N VAL A 98 27.57 -4.46 5.62
CA VAL A 98 26.10 -4.45 5.42
C VAL A 98 25.50 -5.86 5.49
N ILE A 99 26.26 -6.88 5.07
CA ILE A 99 25.79 -8.27 5.09
C ILE A 99 25.53 -8.81 6.50
N ASP A 100 26.19 -8.27 7.53
CA ASP A 100 26.04 -8.74 8.92
C ASP A 100 24.71 -8.27 9.53
N GLY A 101 24.14 -7.16 9.05
CA GLY A 101 22.82 -6.66 9.44
C GLY A 101 21.64 -7.30 8.68
N ILE A 102 21.90 -8.07 7.62
CA ILE A 102 20.84 -8.73 6.83
C ILE A 102 20.68 -10.18 7.28
N LYS A 103 19.63 -10.45 8.05
CA LYS A 103 19.28 -11.83 8.45
C LYS A 103 18.42 -12.50 7.39
N LEU A 104 19.06 -13.10 6.39
CA LEU A 104 18.41 -13.84 5.29
C LEU A 104 17.54 -15.03 5.74
N MET A 105 17.75 -15.52 6.97
CA MET A 105 17.08 -16.70 7.52
C MET A 105 16.02 -16.38 8.58
N THR A 106 15.94 -15.13 9.05
CA THR A 106 14.78 -14.69 9.84
C THR A 106 13.58 -14.76 8.92
N ARG A 107 12.49 -15.45 9.29
CA ARG A 107 11.23 -15.46 8.51
C ARG A 107 10.51 -14.12 8.73
N PRO A 108 10.50 -13.13 7.81
CA PRO A 108 9.75 -11.91 8.05
C PRO A 108 8.50 -11.87 7.14
N LEU A 109 8.38 -12.81 6.19
CA LEU A 109 7.46 -12.71 5.06
C LEU A 109 6.87 -14.08 4.74
N LYS A 110 6.11 -14.65 5.70
CA LYS A 110 4.92 -15.37 5.25
C LYS A 110 3.90 -14.29 4.97
N TRP A 111 3.61 -14.05 3.69
CA TRP A 111 2.36 -13.40 3.31
C TRP A 111 1.26 -14.16 4.05
N GLN A 112 0.50 -13.49 4.92
CA GLN A 112 -0.68 -14.05 5.56
C GLN A 112 -1.72 -14.30 4.45
N GLU A 113 -1.56 -15.38 3.70
CA GLU A 113 -2.54 -15.81 2.69
C GLU A 113 -3.77 -16.47 3.31
N ASN A 114 -3.81 -16.66 4.64
CA ASN A 114 -4.96 -17.26 5.31
C ASN A 114 -5.24 -16.54 6.65
N LEU A 115 -6.20 -15.64 6.64
CA LEU A 115 -7.04 -15.33 7.80
C LEU A 115 -8.47 -15.68 7.37
N GLU A 116 -8.84 -16.94 7.61
CA GLU A 116 -10.24 -17.32 7.86
C GLU A 116 -10.62 -16.97 9.30
#